data_AF-A0A3D1R7P0-F1
#
_entry.id   AF-A0A3D1R7P0-F1
#
_cell.length_a   1.000
_cell.length_b   1.000
_cell.length_c   1.000
_cell.angle_alpha   90.00
_cell.angle_beta   90.00
_cell.angle_gamma   90.00
#
_symmetry.space_group_name_H-M   'P 1'
#
loop_
_entity.id
_entity.type
_entity.pdbx_description
1 polymer ?
#
loop_
_entity_poly.entity_id
_entity_poly.type
_entity_poly.pdbx_seq_one_letter_code
_entity_poly.pdbx_strand_id
1 'polypeptide(L)'
;MPRRLAIAVQGVVQGVGFRPFIYRIALEHRLAGWVRNRTDGVRIEVQGPKPSLDGFLHDLRTKLPPQASIEQLQIEEIVVDPADEFVILSSDAEAAPRPSLPADGNVCADCRAEISTPSEQRFRYPFTNCT
;
A
#
# COMPACT_ATOMS: atom_id res chain seq x y z
N MET A 1 25.62 4.89 -2.84
CA MET A 1 25.45 3.93 -1.74
C MET A 1 23.95 3.72 -1.51
N PRO A 2 23.48 2.48 -1.35
CA PRO A 2 22.09 2.21 -1.00
C PRO A 2 21.78 2.77 0.39
N ARG A 3 20.53 3.19 0.60
CA ARG A 3 19.98 3.55 1.91
C ARG A 3 18.75 2.70 2.15
N ARG A 4 18.40 2.51 3.42
CA ARG A 4 17.18 1.82 3.83
C ARG A 4 16.37 2.73 4.74
N LEU A 5 15.08 2.82 4.48
CA LEU A 5 14.14 3.62 5.26
C LEU A 5 13.11 2.71 5.89
N ALA A 6 12.90 2.88 7.19
CA ALA A 6 11.71 2.39 7.89
C ALA A 6 10.65 3.50 7.87
N ILE A 7 9.45 3.15 7.44
CA ILE A 7 8.34 4.09 7.30
C ILE A 7 7.13 3.54 8.07
N ALA A 8 6.60 4.36 8.97
CA ALA A 8 5.34 4.08 9.66
C ALA A 8 4.26 5.02 9.14
N VAL A 9 3.17 4.43 8.67
CA VAL A 9 2.01 5.13 8.11
C VAL A 9 0.80 4.88 9.00
N GLN A 10 0.12 5.96 9.40
CA GLN A 10 -1.14 5.92 10.14
C GLN A 10 -2.20 6.76 9.42
N GLY A 11 -3.47 6.42 9.62
CA GLY A 11 -4.64 6.99 8.95
C GLY A 11 -5.49 5.89 8.33
N VAL A 12 -6.38 6.25 7.41
CA VAL A 12 -7.21 5.28 6.66
C VAL A 12 -6.36 4.59 5.60
N VAL A 13 -5.62 3.55 5.99
CA VAL A 13 -4.66 2.84 5.11
C VAL A 13 -4.87 1.32 5.08
N GLN A 14 -5.95 0.82 5.67
CA GLN A 14 -6.30 -0.60 5.69
C GLN A 14 -7.64 -0.85 5.01
N GLY A 15 -7.73 -1.95 4.24
CA GLY A 15 -8.93 -2.25 3.46
C GLY A 15 -9.12 -1.41 2.19
N VAL A 16 -8.12 -0.57 1.84
CA VAL A 16 -8.20 0.43 0.76
C VAL A 16 -7.14 0.22 -0.34
N GLY A 17 -6.71 -1.03 -0.55
CA GLY A 17 -5.69 -1.34 -1.57
C GLY A 17 -4.27 -0.83 -1.26
N PHE A 18 -3.99 -0.38 -0.03
CA PHE A 18 -2.71 0.27 0.30
C PHE A 18 -1.48 -0.64 0.14
N ARG A 19 -1.54 -1.91 0.58
CA ARG A 19 -0.41 -2.85 0.41
C ARG A 19 -0.08 -3.13 -1.07
N PRO A 20 -1.05 -3.47 -1.95
CA PRO A 20 -0.82 -3.54 -3.39
C PRO A 20 -0.25 -2.24 -3.98
N PHE A 21 -0.76 -1.08 -3.53
CA PHE A 21 -0.23 0.22 -3.95
C PHE A 21 1.25 0.38 -3.61
N ILE A 22 1.65 0.14 -2.34
CA ILE A 22 3.05 0.21 -1.91
C ILE A 22 3.92 -0.75 -2.70
N TYR A 23 3.47 -2.00 -2.86
CA TYR A 23 4.19 -3.01 -3.64
C TYR A 23 4.44 -2.53 -5.08
N ARG A 24 3.41 -2.02 -5.75
CA ARG A 24 3.53 -1.51 -7.13
C ARG A 24 4.54 -0.37 -7.23
N ILE A 25 4.44 0.67 -6.40
CA ILE A 25 5.37 1.80 -6.49
C ILE A 25 6.79 1.41 -6.07
N ALA A 26 6.97 0.46 -5.14
CA ALA A 26 8.30 -0.05 -4.79
C ALA A 26 8.97 -0.73 -6.00
N LEU A 27 8.22 -1.53 -6.77
CA LEU A 27 8.73 -2.15 -7.99
C LEU A 27 9.00 -1.13 -9.11
N GLU A 28 8.13 -0.14 -9.30
CA GLU A 28 8.33 0.94 -10.28
C GLU A 28 9.65 1.69 -10.04
N HIS A 29 10.01 1.92 -8.77
CA HIS A 29 11.26 2.57 -8.36
C HIS A 29 12.43 1.60 -8.17
N ARG A 30 12.24 0.29 -8.40
CA ARG A 30 13.22 -0.80 -8.24
C ARG A 30 13.85 -0.85 -6.84
N LEU A 31 13.00 -0.80 -5.82
CA LEU A 31 13.38 -0.85 -4.41
C LEU A 31 13.19 -2.27 -3.87
N ALA A 32 14.05 -2.66 -2.93
CA ALA A 32 13.91 -3.87 -2.12
C ALA A 32 13.27 -3.55 -0.76
N GLY A 33 12.75 -4.55 -0.05
CA GLY A 33 12.19 -4.38 1.29
C GLY A 33 10.84 -5.05 1.45
N TRP A 34 9.93 -4.44 2.21
CA TRP A 34 8.64 -5.07 2.48
C TRP A 34 7.56 -4.08 2.93
N VAL A 35 6.31 -4.55 2.88
CA VAL A 35 5.15 -3.86 3.49
C VAL A 35 4.32 -4.83 4.33
N ARG A 36 3.85 -4.35 5.49
CA ARG A 36 3.04 -5.15 6.44
C ARG A 36 1.96 -4.29 7.10
N ASN A 37 0.75 -4.83 7.24
CA ASN A 37 -0.27 -4.22 8.08
C ASN A 37 -0.02 -4.56 9.55
N ARG A 38 -0.19 -3.57 10.42
CA ARG A 38 -0.22 -3.73 11.88
C ARG A 38 -1.53 -3.18 12.42
N THR A 39 -1.91 -3.56 13.62
CA THR A 39 -3.09 -3.02 14.32
C THR A 39 -3.10 -1.50 14.50
N ASP A 40 -1.95 -0.83 14.36
CA ASP A 40 -1.79 0.63 14.47
C ASP A 40 -1.55 1.36 13.13
N GLY A 41 -1.60 0.66 11.99
CA GLY A 41 -1.38 1.24 10.66
C GLY A 41 -0.64 0.32 9.70
N VAL A 42 0.28 0.88 8.91
CA VAL A 42 1.13 0.14 7.97
C VAL A 42 2.59 0.41 8.27
N ARG A 43 3.42 -0.63 8.20
CA ARG A 43 4.88 -0.54 8.24
C ARG A 43 5.45 -0.90 6.88
N ILE A 44 6.42 -0.12 6.44
CA ILE A 44 7.10 -0.28 5.18
C ILE A 44 8.59 -0.18 5.45
N GLU A 45 9.36 -1.05 4.84
CA GLU A 45 10.79 -0.84 4.68
C GLU A 45 11.12 -0.82 3.20
N VAL A 46 11.89 0.18 2.79
CA VAL A 46 12.37 0.32 1.40
C VAL A 46 13.86 0.58 1.38
N GLN A 47 14.54 -0.08 0.46
CA GLN A 47 15.97 -0.01 0.28
C GLN A 47 16.33 0.24 -1.18
N GLY A 48 17.26 1.16 -1.41
CA GLY A 48 17.80 1.39 -2.74
C GLY A 48 18.61 2.68 -2.87
N PRO A 49 18.92 3.09 -4.10
CA PRO A 49 19.57 4.37 -4.36
C PRO A 49 18.70 5.54 -3.90
N LYS A 50 19.32 6.61 -3.40
CA LYS A 50 18.62 7.82 -2.95
C LYS A 50 17.59 8.36 -3.97
N PRO A 51 17.88 8.46 -5.27
CA PRO A 51 16.89 8.95 -6.24
C PRO A 51 15.63 8.09 -6.33
N SER A 52 15.76 6.76 -6.26
CA SER A 52 14.63 5.82 -6.23
C SER A 52 13.80 5.98 -4.96
N LEU A 53 14.44 6.15 -3.80
CA LEU A 53 13.75 6.39 -2.54
C LEU A 53 13.00 7.73 -2.55
N ASP A 54 13.62 8.79 -3.08
CA ASP A 54 12.99 10.10 -3.19
C ASP A 54 11.76 10.05 -4.13
N GLY A 55 11.85 9.29 -5.24
CA GLY A 55 10.72 9.04 -6.14
C GLY A 55 9.58 8.24 -5.49
N PHE A 56 9.91 7.17 -4.76
CA PHE A 56 8.94 6.39 -4.00
C PHE A 56 8.22 7.25 -2.95
N LEU A 57 8.96 8.07 -2.20
CA LEU A 57 8.40 8.97 -1.19
C LEU A 57 7.53 10.08 -1.79
N HIS A 58 7.80 10.50 -3.02
CA HIS A 58 6.93 11.40 -3.76
C HIS A 58 5.61 10.71 -4.12
N ASP A 59 5.68 9.54 -4.75
CA ASP A 59 4.49 8.79 -5.19
C ASP A 59 3.61 8.33 -4.02
N LEU A 60 4.22 7.96 -2.89
CA LEU A 60 3.53 7.66 -1.64
C LEU A 60 2.62 8.81 -1.17
N ARG A 61 2.97 10.06 -1.49
CA ARG A 61 2.19 11.25 -1.10
C ARG A 61 1.20 11.70 -2.17
N THR A 62 1.49 11.47 -3.45
CA THR A 62 0.73 12.07 -4.55
C THR A 62 -0.18 11.10 -5.29
N LYS A 63 0.05 9.78 -5.19
CA LYS A 63 -0.67 8.75 -5.95
C LYS A 63 -1.47 7.80 -5.08
N LEU A 64 -1.90 8.25 -3.90
CA LEU A 64 -2.67 7.44 -2.96
C LEU A 64 -3.92 6.83 -3.62
N PRO A 65 -4.30 5.59 -3.26
CA PRO A 65 -5.61 5.05 -3.61
C PRO A 65 -6.73 6.01 -3.17
N PRO A 66 -7.85 6.12 -3.91
CA PRO A 66 -8.88 7.13 -3.63
C PRO A 66 -9.47 7.11 -2.22
N GLN A 67 -9.54 5.92 -1.61
CA GLN A 67 -10.06 5.74 -0.24
C GLN A 67 -8.97 5.79 0.83
N ALA A 68 -7.70 5.91 0.45
CA ALA A 68 -6.59 5.97 1.38
C ALA A 68 -6.33 7.41 1.82
N SER A 69 -6.09 7.59 3.12
CA SER A 69 -5.66 8.87 3.70
C SER A 69 -4.54 8.64 4.71
N ILE A 70 -3.45 9.38 4.56
CA ILE A 70 -2.33 9.37 5.50
C ILE A 70 -2.51 10.55 6.45
N GLU A 71 -2.69 10.25 7.74
CA GLU A 71 -2.76 11.25 8.81
C GLU A 71 -1.39 11.48 9.45
N GLN A 72 -0.60 10.41 9.59
CA GLN A 72 0.74 10.48 10.14
C GLN A 72 1.71 9.64 9.32
N LEU A 73 2.87 10.22 9.02
CA LEU A 73 3.97 9.58 8.30
C LEU A 73 5.27 9.80 9.07
N GLN A 74 5.88 8.73 9.55
CA GLN A 74 7.20 8.75 10.20
C GLN A 74 8.19 8.01 9.30
N ILE A 75 9.38 8.57 9.13
CA ILE A 75 10.42 8.03 8.26
C ILE A 75 11.73 8.08 9.03
N GLU A 76 12.40 6.94 9.12
CA GLU A 76 13.68 6.78 9.80
C GLU A 76 14.67 6.04 8.89
N GLU A 77 15.92 6.49 8.83
CA GLU A 77 16.98 5.78 8.12
C GLU A 77 17.51 4.66 9.03
N ILE A 78 17.56 3.43 8.49
CA ILE A 78 17.97 2.23 9.21
C ILE A 78 19.10 1.51 8.48
N VAL A 79 19.69 0.50 9.11
CA VAL A 79 20.82 -0.25 8.56
C VAL A 79 20.38 -1.06 7.34
N VAL A 80 21.13 -0.93 6.25
CA VAL A 80 20.89 -1.68 5.01
C VAL A 80 20.92 -3.20 5.22
N ASP A 81 20.02 -3.89 4.53
CA ASP A 81 19.85 -5.35 4.50
C ASP A 81 20.52 -5.94 3.26
N PRO A 82 20.97 -7.21 3.27
CA PRO A 82 21.26 -7.94 2.03
C PRO A 82 20.04 -8.20 1.12
N ALA A 83 18.80 -8.01 1.59
CA ALA A 83 17.60 -8.24 0.78
C ALA A 83 17.57 -7.41 -0.52
N ASP A 84 17.16 -8.06 -1.62
CA ASP A 84 17.11 -7.53 -2.99
C ASP A 84 15.71 -7.54 -3.60
N GLU A 85 14.76 -8.24 -2.99
CA GLU A 85 13.35 -8.29 -3.41
C GLU A 85 12.45 -7.39 -2.55
N PHE A 86 11.28 -7.03 -3.09
CA PHE A 86 10.22 -6.37 -2.33
C PHE A 86 9.04 -7.32 -2.10
N VAL A 87 8.62 -7.50 -0.85
CA VAL A 87 7.58 -8.49 -0.50
C VAL A 87 6.43 -7.92 0.34
N ILE A 88 5.23 -8.49 0.20
CA ILE A 88 4.10 -8.20 1.09
C ILE A 88 4.10 -9.24 2.21
N LEU A 89 4.34 -8.80 3.45
CA LEU A 89 4.33 -9.69 4.61
C LEU A 89 2.92 -9.87 5.17
N SER A 90 2.69 -11.03 5.79
CA SER A 90 1.48 -11.34 6.57
C SER A 90 1.27 -10.32 7.68
N SER A 91 0.03 -9.93 8.01
CA SER A 91 -0.24 -8.90 9.04
C SER A 91 0.29 -9.25 10.44
N ASP A 92 0.49 -8.26 11.30
CA ASP A 92 0.78 -8.44 12.75
C ASP A 92 -0.32 -7.86 13.64
N ALA A 93 -0.50 -8.46 14.82
CA ALA A 93 -1.36 -7.98 15.90
C ALA A 93 -0.59 -7.48 17.14
N GLU A 94 0.75 -7.45 17.13
CA GLU A 94 1.56 -7.09 18.31
C GLU A 94 1.38 -5.66 18.86
N ALA A 95 0.74 -4.73 18.13
CA ALA A 95 0.52 -3.36 18.62
C ALA A 95 -0.89 -3.17 19.21
N ALA A 96 -1.05 -2.17 20.10
CA ALA A 96 -2.37 -1.76 20.55
C ALA A 96 -3.21 -1.27 19.35
N PRO A 97 -4.47 -1.72 19.20
CA PRO A 97 -5.31 -1.33 18.08
C PRO A 97 -5.54 0.19 18.02
N ARG A 98 -5.33 0.77 16.84
CA ARG A 98 -5.85 2.09 16.47
C ARG A 98 -6.78 1.90 15.26
N PRO A 99 -8.08 1.65 15.49
CA PRO A 99 -9.00 1.37 14.40
C PRO A 99 -9.20 2.62 13.55
N SER A 100 -8.71 2.59 12.32
CA SER A 100 -9.09 3.49 11.23
C SER A 100 -10.02 2.71 10.29
N LEU A 101 -11.33 2.89 10.43
CA LEU A 101 -12.30 2.21 9.57
C LEU A 101 -12.52 3.05 8.31
N PRO A 102 -12.29 2.49 7.10
CA PRO A 102 -12.70 3.15 5.88
C PRO A 102 -14.24 3.26 5.84
N ALA A 103 -14.73 4.31 5.20
CA ALA A 103 -16.15 4.42 4.90
C ALA A 103 -16.55 3.40 3.82
N ASP A 104 -17.85 3.06 3.77
CA ASP A 104 -18.38 2.21 2.71
C ASP A 104 -18.18 2.88 1.33
N GLY A 105 -17.64 2.12 0.38
CA GLY A 105 -17.44 2.55 -1.00
C GLY A 105 -18.61 2.22 -1.91
N ASN A 106 -18.83 3.05 -2.94
CA ASN A 106 -19.71 2.70 -4.05
C ASN A 106 -18.94 1.87 -5.11
N VAL A 107 -19.67 1.19 -5.99
CA VAL A 107 -19.08 0.42 -7.11
C VAL A 107 -18.29 1.36 -8.03
N CYS A 108 -17.00 1.09 -8.23
CA CYS A 108 -16.15 1.90 -9.11
C CYS A 108 -16.53 1.73 -10.59
N ALA A 109 -16.03 2.63 -11.45
CA ALA A 109 -16.32 2.60 -12.89
C ALA A 109 -15.90 1.27 -13.56
N ASP A 110 -14.76 0.71 -13.15
CA ASP A 110 -14.23 -0.54 -13.71
C ASP A 110 -15.10 -1.73 -13.31
N CYS A 111 -15.45 -1.85 -12.02
CA CYS A 111 -16.37 -2.87 -11.53
C CYS A 111 -17.75 -2.75 -12.20
N ARG A 112 -18.22 -1.52 -12.43
CA ARG A 112 -19.49 -1.27 -13.13
C ARG A 112 -19.43 -1.73 -14.59
N ALA A 113 -18.32 -1.51 -15.28
CA ALA A 113 -18.11 -1.99 -16.63
C ALA A 113 -18.06 -3.53 -16.68
N GLU A 114 -17.35 -4.15 -15.73
CA GLU A 114 -17.21 -5.60 -15.63
C GLU A 114 -18.59 -6.29 -15.48
N ILE A 115 -19.42 -5.85 -14.54
CA ILE A 115 -20.74 -6.47 -14.31
C ILE A 115 -21.73 -6.23 -15.45
N SER A 116 -21.49 -5.22 -16.29
CA SER A 116 -22.38 -4.84 -17.40
C SER A 116 -22.01 -5.52 -18.72
N THR A 117 -20.82 -6.13 -18.81
CA THR A 117 -20.26 -6.65 -20.06
C THR A 117 -20.46 -8.18 -20.17
N PRO A 118 -21.22 -8.70 -21.15
CA PRO A 118 -21.56 -10.13 -21.23
C PRO A 118 -20.37 -11.09 -21.36
N SER A 119 -19.24 -10.63 -21.90
CA SER A 119 -18.04 -11.44 -22.08
C SER A 119 -17.16 -11.51 -20.83
N GLU A 120 -17.41 -10.66 -19.83
CA GLU A 120 -16.61 -10.63 -18.60
C GLU A 120 -17.04 -11.74 -17.64
N GLN A 121 -16.07 -12.27 -16.89
CA GLN A 121 -16.32 -13.37 -15.96
C GLN A 121 -17.36 -13.01 -14.89
N ARG A 122 -17.39 -11.74 -14.46
CA ARG A 122 -18.32 -11.24 -13.43
C ARG A 122 -19.59 -10.60 -14.01
N PHE A 123 -19.98 -10.93 -15.24
CA PHE A 123 -21.23 -10.44 -15.82
C PHE A 123 -22.42 -10.70 -14.89
N ARG A 124 -23.14 -9.63 -14.51
CA ARG A 124 -24.27 -9.64 -13.57
C ARG A 124 -23.97 -10.22 -12.18
N TYR A 125 -22.71 -10.32 -11.77
CA TYR A 125 -22.37 -10.78 -10.42
C TYR A 125 -22.73 -9.69 -9.38
N PRO A 126 -23.66 -9.93 -8.43
CA PRO A 126 -24.19 -8.89 -7.56
C PRO A 126 -23.23 -8.36 -6.49
N PHE A 127 -22.13 -9.08 -6.22
CA PHE A 127 -21.21 -8.78 -5.13
C PHE A 127 -19.80 -8.41 -5.61
N THR A 128 -19.66 -7.94 -6.86
CA THR A 128 -18.39 -7.44 -7.39
C THR A 128 -17.89 -6.26 -6.55
N ASN A 129 -16.64 -6.33 -6.13
CA ASN A 129 -15.89 -5.24 -5.53
C ASN A 129 -14.43 -5.32 -5.96
N CYS A 130 -13.72 -4.21 -5.78
CA CYS A 130 -12.27 -4.14 -5.94
C CYS A 130 -11.66 -3.41 -4.74
N THR A 131 -10.35 -3.51 -4.61
CA THR A 131 -9.56 -2.83 -3.57
C THR A 131 -8.54 -1.91 -4.20
#